data_AF-B3T5U8-F1
#
_entry.id   AF-B3T5U8-F1
#
_cell.length_a   1.000
_cell.length_b   1.000
_cell.length_c   1.000
_cell.angle_alpha   90.00
_cell.angle_beta   90.00
_cell.angle_gamma   90.00
#
_symmetry.space_group_name_H-M   'P 1'
#
loop_
_entity.id
_entity.type
_entity.pdbx_description
1 polymer ?
#
loop_
_entity_poly.entity_id
_entity_poly.type
_entity_poly.pdbx_seq_one_letter_code
_entity_poly.pdbx_strand_id
1 'polypeptide(L)'
;MEEMNDSKKHALMFLFTFIAAAVILGTVIFPFWNLIREDVYEEVEILLNERDKCYVDTSDNIPKTIDNCIHKIGDIVTIKYGKDLAYAVIVNP
;
A
#
# COMPACT_ATOMS: atom_id res chain seq x y z
N MET A 1 -32.42 25.02 28.70
CA MET A 1 -31.70 24.70 27.45
C MET A 1 -31.19 26.02 26.92
N GLU A 2 -29.89 26.25 26.97
CA GLU A 2 -29.30 27.51 26.51
C GLU A 2 -29.40 27.58 24.98
N GLU A 3 -30.07 28.61 24.45
CA GLU A 3 -30.27 28.77 23.02
C GLU A 3 -28.95 29.15 22.33
N MET A 4 -28.59 28.39 21.30
CA MET A 4 -27.38 28.62 20.53
C MET A 4 -27.55 29.88 19.66
N ASN A 5 -26.67 30.88 19.86
CA ASN A 5 -26.60 32.09 19.03
C ASN A 5 -26.47 31.73 17.53
N ASP A 6 -27.23 32.40 16.67
CA ASP A 6 -27.26 32.18 15.21
C ASP A 6 -25.88 32.18 14.54
N SER A 7 -24.95 33.02 15.00
CA SER A 7 -23.57 33.04 14.48
C SER A 7 -22.85 31.71 14.73
N LYS A 8 -23.07 31.10 15.91
CA LYS A 8 -22.53 29.78 16.25
C LYS A 8 -23.20 28.68 15.44
N LYS A 9 -24.50 28.79 15.19
CA LYS A 9 -25.26 27.86 14.34
C LYS A 9 -24.72 27.83 12.91
N HIS A 10 -24.52 29.00 12.31
CA HIS A 10 -23.99 29.10 10.94
C HIS A 10 -22.53 28.65 10.85
N ALA A 11 -21.69 29.01 11.83
CA ALA A 11 -20.31 28.53 11.89
C ALA A 11 -20.25 26.99 11.99
N LEU A 12 -21.13 26.40 12.80
CA LEU A 12 -21.23 24.95 12.95
C LEU A 12 -21.70 24.28 11.66
N MET A 13 -22.73 24.83 10.99
CA MET A 13 -23.19 24.34 9.69
C MET A 13 -22.07 24.40 8.63
N PHE A 14 -21.36 25.52 8.56
CA PHE A 14 -20.24 25.69 7.64
C PHE A 14 -19.16 24.63 7.87
N LEU A 15 -18.77 24.39 9.12
CA LEU A 15 -17.80 23.34 9.46
C LEU A 15 -18.27 21.96 8.97
N PHE A 16 -19.54 21.60 9.22
CA PHE A 16 -20.09 20.32 8.76
C PHE A 16 -20.09 20.21 7.23
N THR A 17 -20.39 21.30 6.51
CA THR A 17 -20.31 21.32 5.05
C THR A 17 -18.88 21.07 4.57
N PHE A 18 -17.87 21.67 5.19
CA PHE A 18 -16.46 21.43 4.82
C PHE A 18 -16.02 20.00 5.10
N ILE A 19 -16.42 19.43 6.24
CA ILE A 19 -16.12 18.02 6.56
C ILE A 19 -16.79 17.11 5.54
N ALA A 20 -18.08 17.33 5.23
CA ALA A 20 -18.81 16.53 4.25
C ALA A 20 -18.16 16.63 2.86
N ALA A 21 -17.80 17.84 2.42
CA ALA A 21 -17.10 18.06 1.16
C ALA A 21 -15.75 17.33 1.13
N ALA A 22 -14.95 17.41 2.19
CA ALA A 22 -13.66 16.72 2.28
C ALA A 22 -13.81 15.19 2.20
N VAL A 23 -14.83 14.63 2.87
CA VAL A 23 -15.13 13.20 2.80
C VAL A 23 -15.53 12.78 1.38
N ILE A 24 -16.41 13.52 0.72
CA ILE A 24 -16.84 13.22 -0.66
C ILE A 24 -15.64 13.30 -1.62
N LEU A 25 -14.83 14.35 -1.52
CA LEU A 25 -13.62 14.48 -2.32
C LEU A 25 -12.65 13.33 -2.07
N GLY A 26 -12.45 12.92 -0.81
CA GLY A 26 -11.53 11.85 -0.41
C GLY A 26 -12.02 10.41 -0.60
N THR A 27 -13.29 10.20 -0.92
CA THR A 27 -13.87 8.85 -1.07
C THR A 27 -14.50 8.61 -2.43
N VAL A 28 -15.06 9.64 -3.07
CA VAL A 28 -15.75 9.52 -4.36
C VAL A 28 -14.88 10.04 -5.50
N ILE A 29 -14.35 11.25 -5.40
CA ILE A 29 -13.57 11.87 -6.50
C ILE A 29 -12.14 11.32 -6.51
N PHE A 30 -11.49 11.29 -5.36
CA PHE A 30 -10.16 10.73 -5.17
C PHE A 30 -10.19 9.80 -3.96
N PRO A 31 -10.65 8.55 -4.14
CA PRO A 31 -10.65 7.58 -3.05
C PRO A 31 -9.23 7.36 -2.56
N PHE A 32 -8.91 7.85 -1.36
CA PHE A 32 -7.57 7.68 -0.75
C PHE A 32 -7.17 6.20 -0.65
N TRP A 33 -8.13 5.28 -0.64
CA TRP A 33 -7.91 3.84 -0.72
C TRP A 33 -7.11 3.40 -1.95
N ASN A 34 -7.21 4.13 -3.08
CA ASN A 34 -6.45 3.84 -4.28
C ASN A 34 -4.96 4.20 -4.16
N LEU A 35 -4.58 4.99 -3.15
CA LEU A 35 -3.18 5.29 -2.85
C LEU A 35 -2.54 4.24 -1.93
N ILE A 36 -3.33 3.47 -1.20
CA ILE A 36 -2.84 2.45 -0.29
C ILE A 36 -2.78 1.14 -1.08
N ARG A 37 -1.57 0.78 -1.51
CA ARG A 37 -1.32 -0.45 -2.26
C ARG A 37 -1.49 -1.67 -1.34
N GLU A 38 -2.02 -2.75 -1.90
CA GLU A 38 -2.13 -4.04 -1.21
C GLU A 38 -0.74 -4.69 -1.09
N ASP A 39 -0.38 -5.05 0.15
CA ASP A 39 0.82 -5.82 0.47
C ASP A 39 0.49 -7.33 0.36
N VAL A 40 1.19 -8.04 -0.52
CA VAL A 40 1.04 -9.48 -0.79
C VAL A 40 2.20 -10.25 -0.17
N TYR A 41 1.89 -11.41 0.40
CA TYR A 41 2.87 -12.35 0.96
C TYR A 41 2.81 -13.66 0.16
N GLU A 42 3.94 -14.07 -0.40
CA GLU A 42 4.00 -15.24 -1.29
C GLU A 42 5.29 -16.02 -1.04
N GLU A 43 5.21 -17.35 -1.10
CA GLU A 43 6.38 -18.24 -1.10
C GLU A 43 6.82 -18.46 -2.53
N VAL A 44 8.05 -18.05 -2.83
CA VAL A 44 8.60 -18.09 -4.20
C VAL A 44 9.98 -18.72 -4.20
N GLU A 45 10.32 -19.32 -5.33
CA GLU A 45 11.65 -19.86 -5.59
C GLU A 45 12.55 -18.78 -6.20
N ILE A 46 13.81 -18.72 -5.75
CA ILE A 46 14.81 -17.80 -6.31
C ILE A 46 15.30 -18.34 -7.66
N LEU A 47 15.02 -17.60 -8.72
CA LEU A 47 15.36 -17.98 -10.09
C LEU A 47 16.77 -17.54 -10.48
N LEU A 48 17.20 -16.38 -9.99
CA LEU A 48 18.51 -15.82 -10.29
C LEU A 48 19.05 -15.07 -9.07
N ASN A 49 20.35 -15.22 -8.81
CA ASN A 49 21.10 -14.38 -7.90
C ASN A 49 22.33 -13.83 -8.65
N GLU A 50 22.35 -12.52 -8.91
CA GLU A 50 23.47 -11.84 -9.54
C GLU A 50 23.73 -10.49 -8.85
N ARG A 51 25.00 -10.17 -8.55
CA ARG A 51 25.44 -8.86 -8.01
C ARG A 51 24.66 -8.43 -6.75
N ASP A 52 24.52 -9.34 -5.80
CA ASP A 52 23.79 -9.14 -4.54
C ASP A 52 22.28 -8.83 -4.71
N LYS A 53 21.71 -9.13 -5.89
CA LYS A 53 20.28 -9.02 -6.17
C LYS A 53 19.70 -10.37 -6.55
N CYS A 54 18.56 -10.71 -5.97
CA CYS A 54 17.77 -11.87 -6.37
C CYS A 54 16.58 -11.46 -7.23
N TYR A 55 16.24 -12.33 -8.18
CA TYR A 55 15.07 -12.21 -9.02
C TYR A 55 14.14 -13.40 -8.78
N VAL A 56 12.87 -13.09 -8.59
CA VAL A 56 11.81 -14.06 -8.29
C VAL A 56 10.59 -13.73 -9.15
N ASP A 57 9.91 -14.77 -9.62
CA ASP A 57 8.62 -14.60 -10.28
C ASP A 57 7.50 -14.68 -9.25
N THR A 58 6.52 -13.80 -9.39
CA THR A 58 5.35 -13.69 -8.53
C THR A 58 4.07 -13.93 -9.31
N SER A 59 2.99 -14.27 -8.59
CA SER A 59 1.66 -14.50 -9.17
C SER A 59 1.09 -13.31 -9.97
N ASP A 60 1.58 -12.08 -9.76
CA ASP A 60 1.20 -10.90 -10.53
C ASP A 60 1.90 -10.77 -11.91
N ASN A 61 2.70 -11.77 -12.31
CA ASN A 61 3.43 -11.83 -13.59
C ASN A 61 4.44 -10.68 -13.80
N ILE A 62 4.87 -10.01 -12.74
CA ILE A 62 5.91 -8.99 -12.78
C ILE A 62 7.09 -9.48 -11.93
N PRO A 63 8.24 -9.81 -12.53
CA PRO A 63 9.41 -10.27 -11.78
C PRO A 63 9.82 -9.25 -10.71
N LYS A 64 10.08 -9.74 -9.49
CA LYS A 64 10.51 -8.90 -8.37
C LYS A 64 12.01 -8.97 -8.18
N THR A 65 12.58 -7.83 -7.85
CA THR A 65 13.98 -7.71 -7.45
C THR A 65 14.06 -7.58 -5.92
N ILE A 66 14.96 -8.35 -5.31
CA ILE A 66 15.26 -8.32 -3.88
C ILE A 66 16.73 -7.89 -3.74
N ASP A 67 16.99 -6.82 -3.01
CA ASP A 67 18.35 -6.35 -2.74
C ASP A 67 18.98 -7.10 -1.55
N ASN A 68 20.31 -7.24 -1.54
CA ASN A 68 21.11 -7.89 -0.49
C ASN A 68 20.70 -9.36 -0.25
N CYS A 69 20.46 -10.09 -1.33
CA CYS A 69 20.00 -11.47 -1.24
C CYS A 69 21.16 -12.46 -1.02
N ILE A 70 21.18 -13.10 0.16
CA ILE A 70 22.17 -14.11 0.54
C ILE A 70 21.78 -15.55 0.15
N HIS A 71 20.56 -15.73 -0.36
CA HIS A 71 19.99 -17.02 -0.71
C HIS A 71 20.45 -17.50 -2.09
N LYS A 72 20.45 -18.82 -2.29
CA LYS A 72 20.89 -19.44 -3.54
C LYS A 72 19.73 -19.61 -4.50
N ILE A 73 20.08 -19.78 -5.78
CA ILE A 73 19.12 -20.19 -6.80
C ILE A 73 18.51 -21.53 -6.38
N GLY A 74 17.19 -21.62 -6.40
CA GLY A 74 16.41 -22.78 -5.95
C GLY A 74 15.95 -22.75 -4.50
N ASP A 75 16.37 -21.76 -3.70
CA ASP A 75 15.85 -21.59 -2.34
C ASP A 75 14.40 -21.07 -2.39
N ILE A 76 13.54 -21.61 -1.52
CA ILE A 76 12.17 -21.14 -1.34
C ILE A 76 12.15 -20.14 -0.18
N VAL A 77 11.68 -18.93 -0.45
CA VAL A 77 11.62 -17.84 0.53
C VAL A 77 10.24 -17.21 0.57
N THR A 78 9.83 -16.75 1.75
CA THR A 78 8.61 -15.94 1.88
C THR A 78 8.94 -14.47 1.64
N ILE A 79 8.38 -13.91 0.57
CA ILE A 79 8.55 -12.50 0.22
C ILE A 79 7.30 -11.70 0.52
N LYS A 80 7.51 -10.42 0.80
CA LYS A 80 6.49 -9.38 0.86
C LYS A 80 6.70 -8.40 -0.27
N TYR A 81 5.66 -8.11 -1.05
CA TYR A 81 5.71 -7.12 -2.11
C TYR A 81 4.39 -6.36 -2.23
N GLY A 82 4.45 -5.13 -2.75
CA GLY A 82 3.24 -4.42 -3.14
C GLY A 82 2.79 -4.89 -4.52
N LYS A 83 1.50 -5.23 -4.67
CA LYS A 83 0.92 -5.61 -5.97
C LYS A 83 1.27 -4.61 -7.07
N ASP A 84 1.72 -5.05 -8.24
CA ASP A 84 2.16 -4.19 -9.36
C ASP A 84 3.47 -3.40 -9.10
N LEU A 85 4.30 -3.79 -8.13
CA LEU A 85 5.67 -3.27 -7.96
C LEU A 85 6.69 -4.29 -8.48
N ALA A 86 7.88 -3.83 -8.87
CA ALA A 86 9.00 -4.70 -9.26
C ALA A 86 9.96 -4.99 -8.09
N TYR A 87 9.57 -4.70 -6.85
CA TYR A 87 10.42 -4.80 -5.66
C TYR A 87 9.75 -5.64 -4.58
N ALA A 88 10.55 -6.48 -3.90
CA ALA A 88 10.11 -7.33 -2.81
C ALA A 88 11.15 -7.40 -1.69
N VAL A 89 10.70 -7.76 -0.49
CA VAL A 89 11.54 -7.94 0.69
C VAL A 89 11.27 -9.31 1.30
N ILE A 90 12.32 -10.02 1.72
CA ILE A 90 12.17 -11.30 2.42
C ILE A 90 11.74 -11.03 3.86
N VAL A 91 10.65 -11.65 4.31
CA VAL A 91 10.06 -11.40 5.64
C VAL A 91 10.22 -12.55 6.62
N ASN A 92 10.47 -13.77 6.14
CA ASN A 92 10.86 -14.90 6.97
C ASN A 92 12.17 -15.50 6.43
N PRO A 93 13.21 -15.66 7.26
CA PRO A 93 14.41 -16.43 6.90
C PRO A 93 14.14 -17.93 6.89
#